data_AF-A0A023G8S0-F1
#
_entry.id   AF-A0A023G8S0-F1
#
_cell.length_a   1.000
_cell.length_b   1.000
_cell.length_c   1.000
_cell.angle_alpha   90.00
_cell.angle_beta   90.00
_cell.angle_gamma   90.00
#
_symmetry.space_group_name_H-M   'P 1'
#
loop_
_entity.id
_entity.type
_entity.pdbx_description
1 polymer ?
#
loop_
_entity_poly.entity_id
_entity_poly.type
_entity_poly.pdbx_seq_one_letter_code
_entity_poly.pdbx_strand_id
1 'polypeptide(L)'
;MVFQWDQRGGFGLVEMNATLKNYKGLQMRVKDLWWPRGFSYACSLSEFRQYNSSQLPKLQLQLDSFQVELVQNSTAQFSESYDCAGFFTTVIWMGLLVVLLYLVILGFGVFFIYDIRTNDRFDDPKGKTITVTATD
;
A
#
# COMPACT_ATOMS: atom_id res chain seq x y z
N MET A 1 26.76 -1.02 -9.04
CA MET A 1 25.68 -0.39 -8.27
C MET A 1 26.33 0.38 -7.13
N VAL A 2 25.91 1.61 -6.89
CA VAL A 2 26.42 2.48 -5.83
C VAL A 2 25.27 2.78 -4.89
N PHE A 3 25.41 2.36 -3.64
CA PHE A 3 24.44 2.63 -2.58
C PHE A 3 25.00 3.71 -1.66
N GLN A 4 24.16 4.66 -1.29
CA GLN A 4 24.54 5.74 -0.37
C GLN A 4 23.53 5.85 0.77
N TRP A 5 23.99 6.44 1.87
CA TRP A 5 23.12 6.78 2.98
C TRP A 5 22.20 7.93 2.60
N ASP A 6 20.91 7.71 2.72
CA ASP A 6 19.87 8.71 2.50
C ASP A 6 19.56 9.49 3.79
N GLN A 7 19.21 10.76 3.64
CA GLN A 7 18.83 11.67 4.74
C GLN A 7 17.62 11.14 5.54
N ARG A 8 16.82 10.25 4.93
CA ARG A 8 15.66 9.58 5.54
C ARG A 8 16.03 8.45 6.51
N GLY A 9 17.32 8.17 6.72
CA GLY A 9 17.78 7.17 7.69
C GLY A 9 17.87 5.75 7.15
N GLY A 10 18.23 5.59 5.88
CA GLY A 10 18.36 4.28 5.24
C GLY A 10 19.38 4.28 4.09
N PHE A 11 19.50 3.17 3.39
CA PHE A 11 20.33 3.06 2.20
C PHE A 11 19.49 3.17 0.94
N GLY A 12 19.95 3.97 -0.01
CA GLY A 12 19.34 4.14 -1.32
C GLY A 12 20.29 3.75 -2.45
N LEU A 13 19.77 3.18 -3.54
CA LEU A 13 20.54 3.04 -4.79
C LEU A 13 20.60 4.40 -5.48
N VAL A 14 21.80 4.95 -5.67
CA VAL A 14 21.99 6.28 -6.29
C VAL A 14 22.47 6.16 -7.74
N GLU A 15 23.32 5.19 -8.02
CA GLU A 15 23.90 5.04 -9.35
C GLU A 15 24.05 3.56 -9.73
N MET A 16 23.81 3.25 -10.99
CA MET A 16 24.05 1.93 -11.53
C MET A 16 24.65 2.04 -12.94
N ASN A 17 25.92 1.68 -13.04
CA ASN A 17 26.62 1.62 -14.32
C ASN A 17 26.91 0.17 -14.68
N ALA A 18 26.83 -0.11 -15.98
CA ALA A 18 27.20 -1.38 -16.57
C ALA A 18 28.29 -1.19 -17.63
N THR A 19 29.11 -2.23 -17.77
CA THR A 19 30.19 -2.28 -18.74
C THR A 19 30.09 -3.58 -19.51
N LEU A 20 29.95 -3.49 -20.82
CA LEU A 20 30.07 -4.61 -21.75
C LEU A 20 31.41 -4.52 -22.46
N LYS A 21 31.87 -5.64 -23.05
CA LYS A 21 33.18 -5.74 -23.73
C LYS A 21 33.46 -4.57 -24.69
N ASN A 22 32.44 -4.14 -25.44
CA ASN A 22 32.56 -3.06 -26.44
C ASN A 22 31.95 -1.72 -26.00
N TYR A 23 31.29 -1.66 -24.85
CA TYR A 23 30.55 -0.48 -24.40
C TYR A 23 30.85 -0.19 -22.93
N LYS A 24 31.48 0.94 -22.66
CA LYS A 24 31.84 1.37 -21.31
C LYS A 24 30.88 2.45 -20.82
N GLY A 25 30.55 2.43 -19.53
CA GLY A 25 29.78 3.49 -18.88
C GLY A 25 28.31 3.55 -19.29
N LEU A 26 27.67 2.39 -19.51
CA LEU A 26 26.24 2.34 -19.78
C LEU A 26 25.47 2.63 -18.50
N GLN A 27 24.79 3.77 -18.46
CA GLN A 27 23.94 4.17 -17.33
C GLN A 27 22.66 3.36 -17.33
N MET A 28 22.41 2.64 -16.24
CA MET A 28 21.16 1.97 -15.98
C MET A 28 20.19 2.94 -15.29
N ARG A 29 18.90 2.76 -15.57
CA ARG A 29 17.84 3.45 -14.86
C ARG A 29 17.85 3.00 -13.40
N VAL A 30 18.06 3.96 -12.52
CA VAL A 30 17.95 3.76 -11.08
C VAL A 30 16.48 3.57 -10.74
N LYS A 31 16.15 2.46 -10.08
CA LYS A 31 14.86 2.27 -9.42
C LYS A 31 14.94 2.88 -8.03
N ASP A 32 13.81 3.39 -7.53
CA ASP A 32 13.67 3.83 -6.15
C ASP A 32 13.78 2.61 -5.23
N LEU A 33 15.02 2.29 -4.87
CA LEU A 33 15.40 1.20 -4.01
C LEU A 33 15.84 1.80 -2.69
N TRP A 34 15.08 1.57 -1.63
CA TRP A 34 15.41 2.09 -0.31
C TRP A 34 15.05 1.09 0.79
N TRP A 35 15.91 0.98 1.80
CA TRP A 35 15.66 0.18 2.99
C TRP A 35 16.37 0.74 4.23
N PRO A 36 15.83 0.49 5.44
CA PRO A 36 16.42 0.95 6.69
C PRO A 36 17.68 0.17 7.09
N ARG A 37 18.44 0.72 8.04
CA ARG A 37 19.61 0.04 8.62
C ARG A 37 19.18 -1.19 9.44
N GLY A 38 20.01 -2.23 9.41
CA GLY A 38 19.77 -3.47 10.15
C GLY A 38 18.90 -4.49 9.41
N PHE A 39 18.45 -4.17 8.20
CA PHE A 39 17.72 -5.08 7.32
C PHE A 39 18.53 -5.32 6.03
N SER A 40 18.32 -6.51 5.44
CA SER A 40 18.74 -6.81 4.08
C SER A 40 17.62 -6.40 3.12
N TYR A 41 17.93 -5.82 1.97
CA TYR A 41 16.90 -5.57 0.96
C TYR A 41 16.70 -6.82 0.11
N ALA A 42 15.46 -7.25 -0.08
CA ALA A 42 15.10 -8.41 -0.89
C ALA A 42 14.02 -8.05 -1.92
N CYS A 43 14.13 -8.62 -3.12
CA CYS A 43 13.11 -8.47 -4.15
C CYS A 43 13.12 -9.66 -5.11
N SER A 44 11.93 -10.20 -5.38
CA SER A 44 11.71 -11.17 -6.47
C SER A 44 11.48 -10.44 -7.78
N LEU A 45 11.97 -10.99 -8.89
CA LEU A 45 11.75 -10.47 -10.26
C LEU A 45 12.22 -9.01 -10.42
N SER A 46 13.46 -8.74 -10.02
CA SER A 46 14.03 -7.41 -10.16
C SER A 46 14.52 -7.18 -11.59
N GLU A 47 14.01 -6.12 -12.21
CA GLU A 47 14.37 -5.72 -13.57
C GLU A 47 15.08 -4.36 -13.56
N PHE A 48 16.29 -4.31 -14.12
CA PHE A 48 17.05 -3.08 -14.33
C PHE A 48 17.21 -2.86 -15.84
N ARG A 49 16.78 -1.69 -16.31
CA ARG A 49 16.84 -1.31 -17.73
C ARG A 49 17.84 -0.18 -17.92
N GLN A 50 18.40 -0.08 -19.11
CA GLN A 50 19.21 1.09 -19.49
C GLN A 50 18.40 2.40 -19.37
N TYR A 51 19.04 3.48 -18.92
CA TYR A 51 18.41 4.80 -18.79
C TYR A 51 17.97 5.32 -20.16
N ASN A 52 18.90 5.30 -21.13
CA ASN A 52 18.61 5.68 -22.50
C ASN A 52 18.39 4.44 -23.39
N SER A 53 17.12 4.05 -23.56
CA SER A 53 16.75 2.84 -24.31
C SER A 53 16.93 2.94 -25.84
N SER A 54 17.22 4.13 -26.38
CA SER A 54 17.44 4.32 -27.83
C SER A 54 18.91 4.14 -28.22
N GLN A 55 19.83 4.24 -27.27
CA GLN A 55 21.25 3.99 -27.50
C GLN A 55 21.55 2.49 -27.54
N LEU A 56 22.33 2.07 -28.53
CA LEU A 56 22.83 0.70 -28.62
C LEU A 56 24.01 0.51 -27.65
N PRO A 57 24.12 -0.66 -27.01
CA PRO A 57 23.22 -1.82 -27.07
C PRO A 57 21.97 -1.60 -26.20
N LYS A 58 20.87 -2.29 -26.50
CA LYS A 58 19.72 -2.33 -25.58
C LYS A 58 20.02 -3.33 -24.46
N LEU A 59 20.35 -2.82 -23.28
CA LEU A 59 20.68 -3.65 -22.12
C LEU A 59 19.52 -3.72 -21.12
N GLN A 60 19.20 -4.94 -20.71
CA GLN A 60 18.22 -5.24 -19.66
C GLN A 60 18.77 -6.38 -18.80
N LEU A 61 18.77 -6.17 -17.49
CA LEU A 61 19.17 -7.16 -16.50
C LEU A 61 17.91 -7.60 -15.75
N GLN A 62 17.62 -8.90 -15.79
CA GLN A 62 16.55 -9.52 -15.01
C GLN A 62 17.19 -10.49 -14.02
N LEU A 63 16.81 -10.36 -12.76
CA LEU A 63 17.26 -11.23 -11.67
C LEU A 63 16.02 -11.81 -11.01
N ASP A 64 15.95 -13.15 -10.93
CA ASP A 64 14.84 -13.84 -10.27
C ASP A 64 14.78 -13.53 -8.78
N SER A 65 15.95 -13.55 -8.13
CA SER A 65 16.11 -13.16 -6.74
C SER A 65 17.25 -12.14 -6.61
N PHE A 66 16.95 -11.04 -5.94
CA PHE A 66 17.93 -10.00 -5.61
C PHE A 66 17.87 -9.73 -4.12
N GLN A 67 18.95 -10.04 -3.42
CA GLN A 67 19.11 -9.75 -2.00
C GLN A 67 20.46 -9.08 -1.75
N VAL A 68 20.46 -7.98 -0.99
CA VAL A 68 21.67 -7.19 -0.72
C VAL A 68 21.66 -6.63 0.69
N GLU A 69 22.83 -6.65 1.33
CA GLU A 69 23.07 -6.01 2.63
C GLU A 69 24.42 -5.30 2.58
N LEU A 70 24.47 -4.07 3.09
CA LEU A 70 25.66 -3.19 3.00
C LEU A 70 26.52 -3.21 4.26
N VAL A 71 25.95 -3.65 5.39
CA VAL A 71 26.63 -3.72 6.67
C VAL A 71 26.70 -5.19 7.06
N GLN A 72 27.89 -5.75 7.09
CA GLN A 72 28.05 -7.17 7.39
C GLN A 72 27.83 -7.45 8.87
N ASN A 73 26.97 -8.44 9.16
CA ASN A 73 26.78 -8.96 10.50
C ASN A 73 27.92 -9.94 10.89
N SER A 74 28.18 -10.12 12.19
CA SER A 74 29.24 -11.00 12.71
C SER A 74 29.10 -12.46 12.30
N THR A 75 27.90 -12.88 11.92
CA THR A 75 27.57 -14.25 11.48
C THR A 75 27.69 -14.48 9.98
N ALA A 76 28.02 -13.44 9.19
CA ALA A 76 28.04 -13.48 7.72
C ALA A 76 26.71 -13.96 7.07
N GLN A 77 25.60 -13.86 7.80
CA GLN A 77 24.25 -14.14 7.31
C GLN A 77 23.52 -12.83 7.04
N PHE A 78 22.56 -12.87 6.11
CA PHE A 78 21.67 -11.75 5.89
C PHE A 78 20.78 -11.50 7.11
N SER A 79 20.61 -10.24 7.47
CA SER A 79 19.61 -9.83 8.45
C SER A 79 18.19 -9.97 7.88
N GLU A 80 17.18 -9.67 8.70
CA GLU A 80 15.77 -9.68 8.30
C GLU A 80 15.57 -8.94 6.96
N SER A 81 14.72 -9.52 6.10
CA SER A 81 14.49 -9.03 4.75
C SER A 81 13.47 -7.89 4.73
N TYR A 82 13.82 -6.80 4.05
CA TYR A 82 12.95 -5.70 3.67
C TYR A 82 12.58 -5.87 2.21
N ASP A 83 11.33 -6.26 1.97
CA ASP A 83 10.85 -6.57 0.63
C ASP A 83 10.46 -5.34 -0.19
N CYS A 84 10.61 -5.45 -1.49
CA CYS A 84 10.29 -4.39 -2.46
C CYS A 84 8.79 -4.15 -2.68
N ALA A 85 7.93 -5.01 -2.15
CA ALA A 85 6.48 -4.89 -2.27
C ALA A 85 5.89 -4.29 -0.98
N GLY A 86 5.08 -3.24 -1.13
CA GLY A 86 4.27 -2.73 -0.03
C GLY A 86 3.12 -3.68 0.27
N PHE A 87 2.77 -3.84 1.55
CA PHE A 87 1.63 -4.67 1.99
C PHE A 87 0.31 -4.29 1.31
N PHE A 88 0.09 -2.99 1.09
CA PHE A 88 -1.11 -2.46 0.48
C PHE A 88 -0.75 -1.51 -0.66
N THR A 89 -1.25 -1.81 -1.86
CA THR A 89 -1.11 -0.92 -3.02
C THR A 89 -2.08 0.25 -2.90
N THR A 90 -1.80 1.35 -3.61
CA THR A 90 -2.70 2.51 -3.71
C THR A 90 -4.13 2.11 -4.09
N VAL A 91 -4.27 1.14 -5.00
CA VAL A 91 -5.57 0.62 -5.45
C VAL A 91 -6.31 -0.09 -4.33
N ILE A 92 -5.61 -0.91 -3.54
CA ILE A 92 -6.23 -1.63 -2.42
C ILE A 92 -6.70 -0.65 -1.33
N TRP A 93 -5.92 0.40 -1.04
CA TRP A 93 -6.32 1.42 -0.08
C TRP A 93 -7.60 2.16 -0.49
N MET A 94 -7.68 2.57 -1.75
CA MET A 94 -8.86 3.26 -2.26
C MET A 94 -10.08 2.33 -2.29
N GLY A 95 -9.87 1.05 -2.66
CA GLY A 95 -10.93 0.04 -2.61
C GLY A 95 -11.44 -0.22 -1.20
N LEU A 96 -10.54 -0.38 -0.22
CA LEU A 96 -10.90 -0.62 1.18
C LEU A 96 -11.67 0.55 1.78
N LEU A 97 -11.28 1.79 1.45
CA LEU A 97 -11.98 2.99 1.90
C LEU A 97 -13.42 3.03 1.38
N VAL A 98 -13.63 2.72 0.10
CA VAL A 98 -14.98 2.73 -0.51
C VAL A 98 -15.85 1.62 0.07
N VAL A 99 -15.31 0.41 0.26
CA VAL A 99 -16.04 -0.70 0.89
C VAL A 99 -16.43 -0.35 2.33
N LEU A 100 -15.51 0.25 3.09
CA LEU A 100 -15.78 0.69 4.46
C LEU A 100 -16.88 1.75 4.50
N LEU A 101 -16.88 2.71 3.57
CA LEU A 101 -17.95 3.70 3.46
C LEU A 101 -19.31 3.05 3.20
N TYR A 102 -19.39 2.07 2.29
CA TYR A 102 -20.63 1.34 2.04
C TYR A 102 -21.10 0.52 3.24
N LEU A 103 -20.18 -0.10 3.99
CA LEU A 103 -20.52 -0.81 5.22
C LEU A 103 -21.10 0.13 6.28
N VAL A 104 -20.59 1.35 6.40
CA VAL A 104 -21.14 2.36 7.31
C VAL A 104 -22.57 2.74 6.90
N ILE A 105 -22.79 3.05 5.62
CA ILE A 105 -24.13 3.40 5.11
C ILE A 105 -25.13 2.25 5.30
N LEU A 106 -24.72 1.02 4.98
CA LEU A 106 -25.54 -0.18 5.18
C LEU A 106 -25.83 -0.39 6.66
N GLY A 107 -24.82 -0.25 7.52
CA GLY A 107 -24.96 -0.35 8.97
C GLY A 107 -25.98 0.63 9.53
N PHE A 108 -25.94 1.90 9.09
CA PHE A 108 -26.97 2.88 9.44
C PHE A 108 -28.36 2.48 8.91
N GLY A 109 -28.45 1.99 7.67
CA GLY A 109 -29.72 1.51 7.12
C GLY A 109 -30.33 0.37 7.94
N VAL A 110 -29.53 -0.61 8.32
CA VAL A 110 -29.97 -1.73 9.18
C VAL A 110 -30.32 -1.25 10.58
N PHE A 111 -29.56 -0.33 11.16
CA PHE A 111 -29.84 0.26 12.46
C PHE A 111 -31.21 0.95 12.49
N PHE A 112 -31.57 1.72 11.45
CA PHE A 112 -32.88 2.34 11.36
C PHE A 112 -34.01 1.33 11.17
N ILE A 113 -33.80 0.26 10.38
CA ILE A 113 -34.80 -0.80 10.22
C ILE A 113 -35.03 -1.53 11.56
N TYR A 114 -33.98 -1.70 12.37
CA TYR A 114 -34.09 -2.36 13.67
C TYR A 114 -35.00 -1.59 14.66
N ASP A 115 -35.11 -0.27 14.55
CA ASP A 115 -35.95 0.55 15.43
C ASP A 115 -37.40 0.73 14.90
N ILE A 116 -37.77 0.06 13.80
CA ILE A 116 -39.15 0.05 13.34
C ILE A 116 -39.99 -0.79 14.29
N ARG A 117 -40.64 -0.12 15.24
CA ARG A 117 -41.69 -0.69 16.08
C ARG A 117 -42.95 -0.86 15.22
N THR A 118 -43.52 -2.06 15.19
CA THR A 118 -44.87 -2.23 14.64
C THR A 118 -45.81 -1.38 15.48
N ASN A 119 -46.59 -0.52 14.83
CA ASN A 119 -47.56 0.30 15.55
C ASN A 119 -48.44 -0.61 16.40
N ASP A 120 -48.62 -0.25 17.67
CA ASP A 120 -49.49 -1.00 18.55
C ASP A 120 -50.93 -0.81 18.07
N ARG A 121 -51.37 -1.71 17.18
CA ARG A 121 -52.68 -1.61 16.52
C ARG A 121 -53.82 -1.98 17.46
N PHE A 122 -53.53 -2.23 18.73
CA PHE A 122 -54.51 -2.69 19.69
C PHE A 122 -54.61 -1.82 20.96
N ASP A 123 -53.96 -0.66 20.99
CA ASP A 123 -54.22 0.44 21.94
C ASP A 123 -54.55 1.71 21.11
N ASP A 124 -55.79 2.15 20.92
CA ASP A 124 -56.60 2.65 22.04
C ASP A 124 -58.13 2.68 21.73
N PRO A 125 -58.90 1.63 22.07
CA PRO A 125 -60.36 1.71 22.25
C PRO A 125 -60.75 2.38 23.60
N LYS A 126 -59.79 2.93 24.36
CA LYS A 126 -59.97 3.56 25.69
C LYS A 126 -59.21 4.89 25.87
N GLY A 127 -58.81 5.57 24.79
CA GLY A 127 -58.38 6.96 24.86
C GLY A 127 -59.54 7.84 25.34
N LYS A 128 -59.33 8.68 26.36
CA LYS A 128 -60.36 9.59 26.89
C LYS A 128 -61.00 10.37 25.74
N THR A 129 -62.32 10.26 25.58
CA THR A 129 -63.09 11.10 24.67
C THR A 129 -62.79 12.57 24.98
N ILE A 130 -62.33 13.32 23.97
CA ILE A 130 -62.17 14.78 24.07
C ILE A 130 -63.54 15.35 24.46
N THR A 131 -63.63 15.97 25.64
CA THR A 131 -64.83 16.68 26.08
C THR A 131 -64.75 18.11 25.58
N VAL A 132 -65.56 18.43 24.57
CA VAL A 132 -65.74 19.81 24.10
C VAL A 132 -66.76 20.49 25.01
N THR A 133 -66.33 21.44 25.82
CA THR A 133 -67.26 22.31 26.54
C THR A 133 -67.81 23.34 25.55
N ALA A 134 -69.06 23.15 25.09
CA ALA A 134 -69.81 24.23 24.49
C ALA A 134 -70.28 25.14 25.63
N THR A 135 -69.69 26.33 25.73
CA THR A 135 -70.29 27.44 26.45
C THR A 135 -71.37 28.04 25.55
N ASP A 136 -72.57 28.18 26.11
CA ASP A 136 -73.74 28.83 25.49
C ASP A 136 -73.42 30.27 25.04
#